data_AF-A0A2T4G1Q9-F1
#
_entry.id   AF-A0A2T4G1Q9-F1
#
_cell.length_a   1.000
_cell.length_b   1.000
_cell.length_c   1.000
_cell.angle_alpha   90.00
_cell.angle_beta   90.00
_cell.angle_gamma   90.00
#
_symmetry.space_group_name_H-M   'P 1'
#
loop_
_entity.id
_entity.type
_entity.pdbx_description
1 polymer ?
#
loop_
_entity_poly.entity_id
_entity_poly.type
_entity_poly.pdbx_seq_one_letter_code
_entity_poly.pdbx_strand_id
1 'polypeptide(L)'
;MSVGSYAQQKRDGGLINIQPSLADLKRFQDFARLVPKAAAAAQRRAINKTLGWLRTHIARAVGKQERIAIGAVRQRLRAYPTSGGAMRGKLWFGLNAIEASRIGRARQTGRGVSVAGRRYQGAFYKQVYGNSADIWIRTASKHFNSDDYPEATQGRRRSGFVEENDNRFPLAKAKVSLEQARPHFEAWIKRADEQLLVVLEQELNYELQKYLKGSANVR
;
A
#
# COMPACT_ATOMS: atom_id res chain seq x y z
N MET A 1 -16.66 -36.02 5.87
CA MET A 1 -16.68 -36.61 7.22
C MET A 1 -17.50 -37.88 7.15
N SER A 2 -16.92 -39.03 7.48
CA SER A 2 -17.65 -40.31 7.44
C SER A 2 -17.99 -40.71 8.87
N VAL A 3 -19.26 -40.60 9.22
CA VAL A 3 -19.75 -41.01 10.55
C VAL A 3 -20.02 -42.51 10.46
N GLY A 4 -19.34 -43.32 11.26
CA GLY A 4 -19.62 -44.75 11.36
C GLY A 4 -20.83 -44.94 12.26
N SER A 5 -22.03 -44.98 11.68
CA SER A 5 -23.23 -45.37 12.43
C SER A 5 -23.38 -46.88 12.40
N TYR A 6 -23.41 -47.52 13.57
CA TYR A 6 -23.83 -48.92 13.68
C TYR A 6 -25.13 -48.96 14.47
N ALA A 7 -26.16 -49.52 13.84
CA ALA A 7 -27.49 -49.66 14.40
C ALA A 7 -27.70 -51.11 14.86
N GLN A 8 -28.14 -51.29 16.11
CA GLN A 8 -28.56 -52.59 16.61
C GLN A 8 -30.06 -52.54 16.86
N GLN A 9 -30.84 -53.24 16.02
CA GLN A 9 -32.28 -53.39 16.20
C GLN A 9 -32.58 -54.61 17.06
N LYS A 10 -33.37 -54.42 18.12
CA LYS A 10 -33.99 -55.50 18.91
C LYS A 10 -35.52 -55.40 18.78
N ARG A 11 -36.23 -56.49 19.09
CA ARG A 11 -37.69 -56.60 18.96
C ARG A 11 -38.48 -55.47 19.66
N ASP A 12 -37.95 -54.91 20.76
CA ASP A 12 -38.63 -53.90 21.59
C ASP A 12 -38.00 -52.49 21.51
N GLY A 13 -37.11 -52.22 20.54
CA GLY A 13 -36.50 -50.90 20.35
C GLY A 13 -35.28 -50.87 19.43
N GLY A 14 -34.97 -49.68 18.91
CA GLY A 14 -33.79 -49.43 18.07
C GLY A 14 -32.82 -48.45 18.74
N LEU A 15 -31.55 -48.85 18.90
CA LEU A 15 -30.49 -47.98 19.40
C LEU A 15 -29.54 -47.64 18.23
N ILE A 16 -29.34 -46.35 17.97
CA ILE A 16 -28.35 -45.86 17.01
C ILE A 16 -27.18 -45.30 17.80
N ASN A 17 -26.03 -45.96 17.71
CA ASN A 17 -24.79 -45.44 18.28
C ASN A 17 -24.05 -44.63 17.20
N ILE A 18 -23.85 -43.35 17.48
CA ILE A 18 -23.10 -42.44 16.62
C ILE A 18 -21.73 -42.27 17.24
N GLN A 19 -20.68 -42.81 16.60
CA GLN A 19 -19.30 -42.59 17.01
C GLN A 19 -18.46 -41.98 15.89
N PRO A 20 -17.60 -40.99 16.20
CA PRO A 20 -16.58 -40.54 15.27
C PRO A 20 -15.62 -41.69 14.96
N SER A 21 -15.18 -41.83 13.71
CA SER A 21 -14.19 -42.86 13.38
C SER A 21 -12.86 -42.55 14.09
N LEU A 22 -12.17 -43.56 14.62
CA LEU A 22 -10.87 -43.40 15.27
C LEU A 22 -9.81 -42.80 14.32
N ALA A 23 -9.90 -43.13 13.03
CA ALA A 23 -9.07 -42.54 11.99
C ALA A 23 -9.32 -41.03 11.84
N ASP A 24 -10.58 -40.59 11.91
CA ASP A 24 -10.93 -39.17 11.85
C ASP A 24 -10.51 -38.42 13.12
N LEU A 25 -10.63 -39.04 14.30
CA LEU A 25 -10.12 -38.46 15.55
C LEU A 25 -8.60 -38.26 15.50
N LYS A 26 -7.85 -39.23 14.97
CA LYS A 26 -6.40 -39.12 14.79
C LYS A 26 -6.03 -38.00 13.82
N ARG A 27 -6.73 -37.89 12.69
CA ARG A 27 -6.56 -36.80 11.72
C ARG A 27 -6.82 -35.43 12.34
N PHE A 28 -7.83 -35.33 13.22
CA PHE A 28 -8.15 -34.09 13.91
C PHE A 28 -7.05 -33.68 14.91
N GLN A 29 -6.47 -34.65 15.61
CA GLN A 29 -5.33 -34.43 16.51
C GLN A 29 -4.07 -34.00 15.74
N ASP A 30 -3.78 -34.63 14.59
CA ASP A 30 -2.66 -34.26 13.73
C ASP A 30 -2.85 -32.85 13.15
N PHE A 31 -4.08 -32.51 12.75
CA PHE A 31 -4.42 -31.16 12.34
C PHE A 31 -4.21 -30.15 13.48
N ALA A 32 -4.71 -30.42 14.68
CA ALA A 32 -4.56 -29.54 15.84
C ALA A 32 -3.08 -29.21 16.16
N ARG A 33 -2.16 -30.15 15.93
CA ARG A 33 -0.70 -29.92 16.07
C ARG A 33 -0.13 -28.99 15.00
N LEU A 34 -0.70 -28.99 13.80
CA LEU A 34 -0.25 -28.19 12.66
C LEU A 34 -0.91 -26.81 12.57
N VAL A 35 -2.05 -26.62 13.25
CA VAL A 35 -2.82 -25.36 13.29
C VAL A 35 -1.96 -24.14 13.63
N PRO A 36 -1.06 -24.14 14.65
CA PRO A 36 -0.29 -22.95 14.97
C PRO A 36 0.61 -22.47 13.82
N LYS A 37 1.24 -23.41 13.11
CA LYS A 37 2.09 -23.12 11.95
C LYS A 37 1.27 -22.66 10.75
N ALA A 38 0.14 -23.30 10.51
CA ALA A 38 -0.79 -22.93 9.44
C ALA A 38 -1.40 -21.53 9.68
N ALA A 39 -1.81 -21.24 10.92
CA ALA A 39 -2.33 -19.94 11.32
C ALA A 39 -1.28 -18.83 11.14
N ALA A 40 -0.02 -19.07 11.52
CA ALA A 40 1.06 -18.10 11.30
C ALA A 40 1.31 -17.84 9.79
N ALA A 41 1.21 -18.88 8.95
CA ALA A 41 1.33 -18.73 7.50
C ALA A 41 0.16 -17.94 6.90
N ALA A 42 -1.07 -18.24 7.33
CA ALA A 42 -2.27 -17.50 6.97
C ALA A 42 -2.18 -16.03 7.38
N GLN A 43 -1.79 -15.73 8.62
CA GLN A 43 -1.59 -14.36 9.10
C GLN A 43 -0.57 -13.60 8.25
N ARG A 44 0.57 -14.21 7.93
CA ARG A 44 1.59 -13.58 7.07
C ARG A 44 1.04 -13.23 5.69
N ARG A 45 0.33 -14.17 5.06
CA ARG A 45 -0.29 -13.93 3.74
C ARG A 45 -1.37 -12.86 3.81
N ALA A 46 -2.18 -12.86 4.86
CA ALA A 46 -3.22 -11.86 5.08
C ALA A 46 -2.63 -10.45 5.21
N ILE A 47 -1.57 -10.27 6.00
CA ILE A 47 -0.87 -8.98 6.14
C ILE A 47 -0.32 -8.52 4.79
N ASN A 48 0.39 -9.39 4.06
CA ASN A 48 1.01 -9.03 2.78
C ASN A 48 -0.03 -8.67 1.71
N LYS A 49 -1.13 -9.42 1.64
CA LYS A 49 -2.26 -9.11 0.74
C LYS A 49 -2.91 -7.78 1.11
N THR A 50 -3.15 -7.54 2.39
CA THR A 50 -3.74 -6.29 2.89
C THR A 50 -2.85 -5.09 2.57
N LEU A 51 -1.53 -5.20 2.78
CA LEU A 51 -0.57 -4.16 2.41
C LEU A 51 -0.59 -3.85 0.90
N GLY A 52 -0.64 -4.87 0.05
CA GLY A 52 -0.73 -4.70 -1.40
C GLY A 52 -2.04 -4.03 -1.84
N TRP A 53 -3.14 -4.44 -1.22
CA TRP A 53 -4.46 -3.86 -1.42
C TRP A 53 -4.50 -2.38 -1.00
N LEU A 54 -4.07 -2.07 0.22
CA LEU A 54 -3.95 -0.69 0.72
C LEU A 54 -3.10 0.17 -0.21
N ARG A 55 -1.95 -0.35 -0.65
CA ARG A 55 -1.07 0.37 -1.58
C ARG A 55 -1.76 0.75 -2.87
N THR A 56 -2.62 -0.12 -3.38
CA THR A 56 -3.36 0.11 -4.62
C THR A 56 -4.49 1.10 -4.42
N HIS A 57 -5.27 0.91 -3.37
CA HIS A 57 -6.47 1.71 -3.13
C HIS A 57 -6.16 3.13 -2.65
N ILE A 58 -5.20 3.29 -1.74
CA ILE A 58 -4.72 4.61 -1.29
C ILE A 58 -4.16 5.39 -2.49
N ALA A 59 -3.32 4.77 -3.32
CA ALA A 59 -2.73 5.45 -4.47
C ALA A 59 -3.77 5.90 -5.51
N ARG A 60 -4.83 5.11 -5.71
CA ARG A 60 -5.95 5.50 -6.60
C ARG A 60 -6.78 6.65 -6.01
N ALA A 61 -7.09 6.60 -4.72
CA ALA A 61 -7.86 7.64 -4.04
C ALA A 61 -7.12 8.98 -4.07
N VAL A 62 -5.86 8.99 -3.59
CA VAL A 62 -5.01 10.18 -3.55
C VAL A 62 -4.76 10.71 -4.97
N GLY A 63 -4.48 9.83 -5.93
CA GLY A 63 -4.26 10.25 -7.32
C GLY A 63 -5.47 10.94 -7.96
N LYS A 64 -6.69 10.47 -7.65
CA LYS A 64 -7.93 11.08 -8.15
C LYS A 64 -8.19 12.45 -7.51
N GLN A 65 -8.00 12.56 -6.20
CA GLN A 65 -8.32 13.77 -5.43
C GLN A 65 -7.31 14.89 -5.68
N GLU A 66 -6.01 14.58 -5.55
CA GLU A 66 -4.93 15.56 -5.70
C GLU A 66 -4.55 15.82 -7.16
N ARG A 67 -5.16 15.08 -8.10
CA ARG A 67 -4.80 15.04 -9.53
C ARG A 67 -3.32 14.71 -9.71
N ILE A 68 -2.84 13.68 -9.02
CA ILE A 68 -1.46 13.21 -9.09
C ILE A 68 -1.43 11.86 -9.82
N ALA A 69 -0.46 11.68 -10.70
CA ALA A 69 -0.22 10.40 -11.34
C ALA A 69 -0.04 9.29 -10.30
N ILE A 70 -0.81 8.20 -10.44
CA ILE A 70 -0.80 7.05 -9.51
C ILE A 70 0.62 6.51 -9.31
N GLY A 71 1.44 6.51 -10.36
CA GLY A 71 2.85 6.09 -10.30
C GLY A 71 3.68 6.93 -9.32
N ALA A 72 3.51 8.25 -9.32
CA ALA A 72 4.20 9.14 -8.39
C ALA A 72 3.76 8.91 -6.93
N VAL A 73 2.45 8.68 -6.71
CA VAL A 73 1.95 8.32 -5.37
C VAL A 73 2.53 6.97 -4.92
N ARG A 74 2.57 5.96 -5.80
CA ARG A 74 3.13 4.62 -5.49
C ARG A 74 4.62 4.62 -5.20
N GLN A 75 5.39 5.60 -5.69
CA GLN A 75 6.80 5.78 -5.33
C GLN A 75 6.96 6.29 -3.88
N ARG A 76 5.98 7.05 -3.38
CA ARG A 76 5.90 7.54 -2.00
C ARG A 76 5.19 6.59 -1.04
N LEU A 77 4.45 5.60 -1.57
CA LEU A 77 3.81 4.54 -0.81
C LEU A 77 4.67 3.27 -0.82
N ARG A 78 5.49 3.09 0.21
CA ARG A 78 6.38 1.93 0.36
C ARG A 78 5.77 0.89 1.30
N ALA A 79 5.44 -0.27 0.76
CA ALA A 79 5.02 -1.42 1.54
C ALA A 79 6.25 -2.25 1.94
N TYR A 80 6.37 -2.53 3.22
CA TYR A 80 7.36 -3.42 3.80
C TYR A 80 6.64 -4.70 4.23
N PRO A 81 6.67 -5.74 3.37
CA PRO A 81 6.00 -6.99 3.65
C PRO A 81 6.63 -7.69 4.85
N THR A 82 5.86 -8.54 5.52
CA THR A 82 6.36 -9.42 6.58
C THR A 82 7.30 -10.45 5.97
N SER A 83 8.54 -10.48 6.44
CA SER A 83 9.54 -11.50 6.12
C SER A 83 9.91 -12.28 7.38
N GLY A 84 10.13 -13.60 7.25
CA GLY A 84 10.53 -14.46 8.36
C GLY A 84 9.48 -14.54 9.49
N GLY A 85 9.94 -14.63 10.74
CA GLY A 85 9.10 -14.76 11.94
C GLY A 85 8.37 -13.49 12.38
N ALA A 86 8.53 -12.37 11.68
CA ALA A 86 7.87 -11.12 12.02
C ALA A 86 6.39 -11.14 11.61
N MET A 87 5.49 -10.93 12.58
CA MET A 87 4.03 -10.87 12.39
C MET A 87 3.51 -9.44 12.13
N ARG A 88 4.38 -8.50 11.76
CA ARG A 88 4.02 -7.09 11.54
C ARG A 88 4.50 -6.60 10.19
N GLY A 89 3.55 -6.13 9.37
CA GLY A 89 3.81 -5.40 8.14
C GLY A 89 3.84 -3.90 8.39
N LYS A 90 4.57 -3.14 7.55
CA LYS A 90 4.58 -1.67 7.62
C LYS A 90 4.22 -1.06 6.28
N LEU A 91 3.36 -0.05 6.29
CA LEU A 91 3.10 0.81 5.15
C LEU A 91 3.63 2.21 5.47
N TRP A 92 4.60 2.68 4.69
CA TRP A 92 5.13 4.04 4.82
C TRP A 92 4.56 4.94 3.72
N PHE A 93 4.09 6.11 4.12
CA PHE A 93 3.62 7.15 3.22
C PHE A 93 4.44 8.43 3.43
N GLY A 94 5.17 8.85 2.40
CA GLY A 94 5.91 10.11 2.43
C GLY A 94 5.00 11.30 2.13
N LEU A 95 4.82 12.20 3.09
CA LEU A 95 4.03 13.45 2.95
C LEU A 95 4.84 14.62 2.37
N ASN A 96 6.13 14.44 2.12
CA ASN A 96 6.99 15.48 1.55
C ASN A 96 6.48 15.89 0.16
N ALA A 97 6.64 17.18 -0.16
CA ALA A 97 6.22 17.71 -1.44
C ALA A 97 6.85 16.96 -2.62
N ILE A 98 6.05 16.68 -3.65
CA ILE A 98 6.47 15.98 -4.87
C ILE A 98 6.82 17.03 -5.93
N GLU A 99 7.88 16.79 -6.69
CA GLU A 99 8.23 17.62 -7.85
C GLU A 99 7.07 17.69 -8.84
N ALA A 100 6.72 18.91 -9.27
CA ALA A 100 5.56 19.12 -10.14
C ALA A 100 5.70 18.43 -11.51
N SER A 101 6.90 18.06 -11.93
CA SER A 101 7.17 17.25 -13.12
C SER A 101 6.71 15.79 -12.98
N ARG A 102 6.72 15.24 -11.76
CA ARG A 102 6.42 13.82 -11.51
C ARG A 102 4.93 13.56 -11.36
N ILE A 103 4.15 14.59 -11.03
CA ILE A 103 2.71 14.44 -10.81
C ILE A 103 1.94 14.19 -12.12
N GLY A 104 2.55 14.40 -13.30
CA GLY A 104 1.92 14.13 -14.59
C GLY A 104 2.80 14.58 -15.77
N ARG A 105 2.26 14.49 -16.99
CA ARG A 105 2.99 14.93 -18.18
C ARG A 105 3.05 16.47 -18.24
N ALA A 106 4.27 17.01 -18.26
CA ALA A 106 4.50 18.44 -18.44
C ALA A 106 4.29 18.88 -19.89
N ARG A 107 3.54 19.96 -20.05
CA ARG A 107 3.35 20.65 -21.34
C ARG A 107 3.82 22.10 -21.19
N GLN A 108 4.91 22.43 -21.85
CA GLN A 108 5.44 23.80 -21.90
C GLN A 108 4.80 24.57 -23.07
N THR A 109 4.54 25.85 -22.83
CA THR A 109 4.04 26.84 -23.80
C THR A 109 4.81 28.14 -23.60
N GLY A 110 4.65 29.12 -24.50
CA GLY A 110 5.29 30.45 -24.33
C GLY A 110 4.86 31.20 -23.06
N ARG A 111 3.72 30.85 -22.46
CA ARG A 111 3.23 31.45 -21.20
C ARG A 111 3.71 30.76 -19.93
N GLY A 112 4.23 29.53 -20.03
CA GLY A 112 4.61 28.73 -18.87
C GLY A 112 4.43 27.23 -19.07
N VAL A 113 4.44 26.47 -17.97
CA VAL A 113 4.28 25.00 -17.97
C VAL A 113 2.96 24.61 -17.31
N SER A 114 2.25 23.66 -17.89
CA SER A 114 1.08 23.04 -17.27
C SER A 114 1.33 21.57 -16.98
N VAL A 115 0.93 21.10 -15.78
CA VAL A 115 0.95 19.68 -15.39
C VAL A 115 -0.29 19.34 -14.58
N ALA A 116 -0.96 18.25 -14.94
CA ALA A 116 -2.07 17.66 -14.18
C ALA A 116 -3.17 18.67 -13.75
N GLY A 117 -3.47 19.63 -14.62
CA GLY A 117 -4.47 20.69 -14.38
C GLY A 117 -3.95 21.93 -13.65
N ARG A 118 -2.70 21.91 -13.17
CA ARG A 118 -2.01 23.07 -12.58
C ARG A 118 -1.24 23.83 -13.65
N ARG A 119 -1.17 25.16 -13.53
CA ARG A 119 -0.45 26.04 -14.46
C ARG A 119 0.59 26.86 -13.71
N TYR A 120 1.84 26.76 -14.13
CA TYR A 120 2.98 27.50 -13.60
C TYR A 120 3.37 28.56 -14.64
N GLN A 121 2.88 29.79 -14.44
CA GLN A 121 3.14 30.89 -15.37
C GLN A 121 4.59 31.36 -15.29
N GLY A 122 5.21 31.68 -16.43
CA GLY A 122 6.63 32.07 -16.49
C GLY A 122 7.63 30.96 -16.14
N ALA A 123 7.15 29.75 -15.82
CA ALA A 123 7.99 28.59 -15.59
C ALA A 123 8.39 27.92 -16.91
N PHE A 124 9.47 27.13 -16.88
CA PHE A 124 9.95 26.36 -18.01
C PHE A 124 10.30 24.93 -17.58
N TYR A 125 10.19 23.97 -18.51
CA TYR A 125 10.47 22.56 -18.27
C TYR A 125 11.83 22.21 -18.86
N LYS A 126 12.84 22.06 -18.00
CA LYS A 126 14.21 21.78 -18.44
C LYS A 126 14.97 21.00 -17.37
N GLN A 127 15.94 20.20 -17.81
CA GLN A 127 16.95 19.67 -16.92
C GLN A 127 17.96 20.78 -16.62
N VAL A 128 17.88 21.33 -15.42
CA VAL A 128 18.83 22.35 -14.92
C VAL A 128 19.75 21.71 -13.90
N TYR A 129 19.18 21.14 -12.84
CA TYR A 129 19.88 20.42 -11.79
C TYR A 129 19.42 18.96 -11.74
N GLY A 130 20.33 18.06 -11.36
CA GLY A 130 20.07 16.63 -11.25
C GLY A 130 19.91 15.92 -12.60
N ASN A 131 19.34 14.71 -12.55
CA ASN A 131 19.32 13.77 -13.69
C ASN A 131 18.00 13.79 -14.49
N SER A 132 17.06 14.67 -14.15
CA SER A 132 15.72 14.71 -14.77
C SER A 132 15.27 16.13 -15.04
N ALA A 133 14.47 16.31 -16.11
CA ALA A 133 13.84 17.59 -16.40
C ALA A 133 12.75 17.89 -15.37
N ASP A 134 12.76 19.13 -14.87
CA ASP A 134 11.84 19.63 -13.86
C ASP A 134 11.24 20.96 -14.29
N ILE A 135 10.22 21.41 -13.56
CA ILE A 135 9.60 22.71 -13.76
C ILE A 135 10.34 23.72 -12.89
N TRP A 136 10.95 24.70 -13.54
CA TRP A 136 11.74 25.75 -12.91
C TRP A 136 11.14 27.11 -13.20
N ILE A 137 11.30 28.03 -12.25
CA ILE A 137 11.05 29.46 -12.44
C ILE A 137 12.25 30.25 -11.94
N ARG A 138 12.52 31.41 -12.54
CA ARG A 138 13.46 32.37 -11.96
C ARG A 138 12.79 33.04 -10.76
N THR A 139 13.46 33.10 -9.62
CA THR A 139 12.94 33.74 -8.39
C THR A 139 12.63 35.23 -8.58
N ALA A 140 13.34 35.91 -9.48
CA ALA A 140 13.09 37.31 -9.85
C ALA A 140 11.90 37.49 -10.82
N SER A 141 11.21 36.42 -11.21
CA SER A 141 10.04 36.49 -12.09
C SER A 141 8.86 37.11 -11.35
N LYS A 142 8.10 37.99 -12.03
CA LYS A 142 6.81 38.52 -11.52
C LYS A 142 5.75 37.44 -11.24
N HIS A 143 5.95 36.24 -11.79
CA HIS A 143 5.04 35.10 -11.62
C HIS A 143 5.51 34.12 -10.53
N PHE A 144 6.56 34.45 -9.78
CA PHE A 144 7.02 33.64 -8.66
C PHE A 144 6.02 33.68 -7.49
N ASN A 145 5.60 32.51 -7.01
CA ASN A 145 4.73 32.33 -5.85
C ASN A 145 5.34 31.35 -4.86
N SER A 146 5.57 31.73 -3.60
CA SER A 146 6.17 30.86 -2.59
C SER A 146 5.42 29.54 -2.38
N ASP A 147 4.10 29.52 -2.60
CA ASP A 147 3.27 28.32 -2.37
C ASP A 147 3.55 27.20 -3.36
N ASP A 148 3.83 27.55 -4.62
CA ASP A 148 4.19 26.60 -5.69
C ASP A 148 5.67 26.20 -5.62
N TYR A 149 6.47 26.98 -4.89
CA TYR A 149 7.93 26.88 -4.81
C TYR A 149 8.42 26.90 -3.34
N PRO A 150 7.99 25.95 -2.49
CA PRO A 150 8.19 26.01 -1.04
C PRO A 150 9.66 25.92 -0.58
N GLU A 151 10.57 25.42 -1.44
CA GLU A 151 12.00 25.33 -1.14
C GLU A 151 12.80 26.56 -1.61
N ALA A 152 12.17 27.45 -2.37
CA ALA A 152 12.76 28.72 -2.76
C ALA A 152 12.64 29.70 -1.60
N THR A 153 13.40 29.45 -0.54
CA THR A 153 13.57 30.45 0.52
C THR A 153 14.22 31.66 -0.14
N GLN A 154 13.48 32.76 -0.25
CA GLN A 154 14.03 34.05 -0.65
C GLN A 154 15.24 34.35 0.24
N GLY A 155 16.45 34.24 -0.32
CA GLY A 155 17.67 34.87 0.20
C GLY A 155 17.99 34.72 1.69
N ARG A 156 17.65 33.60 2.36
CA ARG A 156 18.10 33.37 3.74
C ARG A 156 19.01 32.16 3.82
N ARG A 157 20.31 32.47 3.84
CA ARG A 157 21.46 31.62 4.15
C ARG A 157 21.07 30.52 5.16
N ARG A 158 20.93 29.29 4.68
CA ARG A 158 20.95 28.08 5.53
C ARG A 158 21.95 27.13 4.93
N SER A 159 23.05 26.96 5.67
CA SER A 159 24.16 26.05 5.39
C SER A 159 23.65 24.61 5.31
N GLY A 160 23.96 23.95 4.19
CA GLY A 160 23.80 22.50 4.07
C GLY A 160 23.40 22.03 2.68
N PHE A 161 24.42 21.77 1.84
CA PHE A 161 24.43 20.78 0.76
C PHE A 161 24.10 21.19 -0.70
N VAL A 162 23.90 22.46 -1.04
CA VAL A 162 23.83 22.88 -2.46
C VAL A 162 24.48 24.25 -2.65
N GLU A 163 25.81 24.35 -2.52
CA GLU A 163 26.45 25.68 -2.37
C GLU A 163 27.45 26.09 -3.45
N GLU A 164 27.61 25.37 -4.57
CA GLU A 164 28.70 25.73 -5.50
C GLU A 164 28.29 26.55 -6.73
N ASN A 165 26.99 26.72 -7.05
CA ASN A 165 26.58 27.54 -8.21
C ASN A 165 25.28 28.35 -8.06
N ASP A 166 24.65 28.36 -6.88
CA ASP A 166 23.30 28.93 -6.70
C ASP A 166 23.24 30.48 -6.78
N ASN A 167 24.37 31.17 -6.68
CA ASN A 167 24.42 32.63 -6.77
C ASN A 167 24.36 33.19 -8.20
N ARG A 168 24.52 32.36 -9.25
CA ARG A 168 24.52 32.86 -10.66
C ARG A 168 23.16 32.80 -11.34
N PHE A 169 22.25 31.91 -10.91
CA PHE A 169 20.92 31.78 -11.50
C PHE A 169 19.89 31.37 -10.44
N PRO A 170 19.20 32.32 -9.79
CA PRO A 170 18.32 31.97 -8.68
C PRO A 170 17.04 31.33 -9.24
N LEU A 171 17.04 30.00 -9.30
CA LEU A 171 15.98 29.17 -9.87
C LEU A 171 15.27 28.39 -8.77
N ALA A 172 13.95 28.30 -8.88
CA ALA A 172 13.09 27.62 -7.93
C ALA A 172 12.40 26.43 -8.60
N LYS A 173 12.40 25.28 -7.93
CA LYS A 173 11.76 24.05 -8.40
C LYS A 173 10.29 24.00 -7.94
N ALA A 174 9.37 23.78 -8.87
CA ALA A 174 7.95 23.65 -8.52
C ALA A 174 7.68 22.35 -7.77
N LYS A 175 6.96 22.42 -6.65
CA LYS A 175 6.58 21.26 -5.84
C LYS A 175 5.12 21.32 -5.43
N VAL A 176 4.52 20.15 -5.26
CA VAL A 176 3.13 20.00 -4.81
C VAL A 176 3.12 19.32 -3.45
N SER A 177 2.54 20.01 -2.46
CA SER A 177 2.33 19.46 -1.11
C SER A 177 1.34 18.30 -1.14
N LEU A 178 1.61 17.28 -0.33
CA LEU A 178 0.70 16.15 -0.09
C LEU A 178 -0.04 16.24 1.24
N GLU A 179 0.04 17.36 1.96
CA GLU A 179 -0.60 17.50 3.27
C GLU A 179 -2.13 17.35 3.18
N GLN A 180 -2.74 17.81 2.10
CA GLN A 180 -4.18 17.65 1.85
C GLN A 180 -4.60 16.18 1.68
N ALA A 181 -3.66 15.28 1.37
CA ALA A 181 -3.92 13.84 1.27
C ALA A 181 -3.95 13.12 2.63
N ARG A 182 -3.55 13.77 3.74
CA ARG A 182 -3.44 13.14 5.07
C ARG A 182 -4.78 12.62 5.61
N PRO A 183 -5.89 13.36 5.59
CA PRO A 183 -7.18 12.86 6.09
C PRO A 183 -7.67 11.62 5.32
N HIS A 184 -7.33 11.54 4.03
CA HIS A 184 -7.66 10.38 3.20
C HIS A 184 -6.86 9.16 3.59
N PHE A 185 -5.57 9.33 3.90
CA PHE A 185 -4.77 8.24 4.45
C PHE A 185 -5.37 7.69 5.75
N GLU A 186 -5.78 8.57 6.67
CA GLU A 186 -6.41 8.19 7.94
C GLU A 186 -7.73 7.43 7.75
N ALA A 187 -8.55 7.84 6.77
CA ALA A 187 -9.77 7.10 6.42
C ALA A 187 -9.48 5.68 5.92
N TRP A 188 -8.37 5.47 5.21
CA TRP A 188 -7.94 4.14 4.76
C TRP A 188 -7.33 3.28 5.87
N ILE A 189 -6.82 3.86 6.95
CA ILE A 189 -6.37 3.11 8.12
C ILE A 189 -7.55 2.38 8.76
N LYS A 190 -8.71 3.04 8.93
CA LYS A 190 -9.90 2.39 9.50
C LYS A 190 -10.36 1.18 8.67
N ARG A 191 -10.32 1.30 7.34
CA ARG A 191 -10.65 0.21 6.40
C ARG A 191 -9.60 -0.90 6.35
N ALA A 192 -8.38 -0.63 6.80
CA ALA A 192 -7.30 -1.62 6.80
C ALA A 192 -7.62 -2.77 7.76
N ASP A 193 -8.19 -2.45 8.94
CA ASP A 193 -8.49 -3.44 9.97
C ASP A 193 -9.63 -4.38 9.51
N GLU A 194 -10.71 -3.81 8.97
CA GLU A 194 -11.81 -4.57 8.38
C GLU A 194 -11.32 -5.49 7.26
N GLN A 195 -10.51 -4.95 6.34
CA GLN A 195 -9.97 -5.73 5.24
C GLN A 195 -9.01 -6.83 5.72
N LEU A 196 -8.22 -6.56 6.75
CA LEU A 196 -7.31 -7.55 7.32
C LEU A 196 -8.09 -8.74 7.88
N LEU A 197 -9.19 -8.50 8.59
CA LEU A 197 -10.05 -9.56 9.12
C LEU A 197 -10.64 -10.43 8.00
N VAL A 198 -11.20 -9.80 6.97
CA VAL A 198 -11.77 -10.51 5.81
C VAL A 198 -10.72 -11.38 5.12
N VAL A 199 -9.53 -10.85 4.86
CA VAL A 199 -8.47 -11.61 4.21
C VAL A 199 -7.92 -12.69 5.14
N LEU A 200 -7.82 -12.44 6.45
CA LEU A 200 -7.38 -13.44 7.41
C LEU A 200 -8.31 -14.65 7.46
N GLU A 201 -9.62 -14.42 7.48
CA GLU A 201 -10.63 -15.48 7.42
C GLU A 201 -10.48 -16.32 6.15
N GLN A 202 -10.32 -15.67 4.99
CA GLN A 202 -10.08 -16.36 3.72
C GLN A 202 -8.81 -17.21 3.75
N GLU A 203 -7.72 -16.69 4.32
CA GLU A 203 -6.43 -17.38 4.42
C GLU A 203 -6.46 -18.57 5.40
N LEU A 204 -7.18 -18.43 6.52
CA LEU A 204 -7.41 -19.53 7.47
C LEU A 204 -8.26 -20.63 6.84
N ASN A 205 -9.34 -20.25 6.15
CA ASN A 205 -10.19 -21.19 5.41
C ASN A 205 -9.39 -21.93 4.32
N TYR A 206 -8.49 -21.23 3.63
CA TYR A 206 -7.59 -21.84 2.65
C TYR A 206 -6.66 -22.88 3.29
N GLU A 207 -6.02 -22.56 4.42
CA GLU A 207 -5.17 -23.53 5.12
C GLU A 207 -5.99 -24.72 5.63
N LEU A 208 -7.15 -24.48 6.24
CA LEU A 208 -8.08 -25.55 6.67
C LEU A 208 -8.44 -26.49 5.52
N GLN A 209 -8.86 -25.94 4.38
CA GLN A 209 -9.23 -26.72 3.21
C GLN A 209 -8.05 -27.48 2.61
N LYS A 210 -6.83 -26.92 2.67
CA LYS A 210 -5.61 -27.59 2.20
C LYS A 210 -5.36 -28.89 2.96
N TYR A 211 -5.56 -28.90 4.28
CA TYR A 211 -5.43 -30.13 5.08
C TYR A 211 -6.59 -31.10 4.84
N LEU A 212 -7.82 -30.61 4.77
CA LEU A 212 -9.00 -31.44 4.54
C LEU A 212 -9.00 -32.09 3.15
N LYS A 213 -8.66 -31.35 2.08
CA LYS A 213 -8.59 -31.87 0.70
C LYS A 213 -7.30 -32.63 0.41
N GLY A 214 -6.17 -32.25 1.03
CA GLY A 214 -4.93 -33.01 0.96
C GLY A 214 -5.09 -34.45 1.50
N SER A 215 -6.03 -34.65 2.42
CA SER A 215 -6.40 -35.99 2.93
C SER A 215 -7.34 -36.78 2.00
N ALA A 216 -7.99 -36.13 1.02
CA ALA A 216 -8.89 -36.77 0.06
C ALA A 216 -8.16 -37.37 -1.16
N ASN A 217 -6.97 -36.84 -1.49
CA ASN A 217 -6.14 -37.31 -2.60
C ASN A 217 -5.15 -38.44 -2.22
N VAL A 218 -5.25 -38.96 -0.98
CA VAL A 218 -4.57 -40.18 -0.54
C VAL A 218 -5.64 -41.25 -0.36
N ARG A 219 -6.11 -41.79 -1.47
CA ARG A 219 -6.86 -43.05 -1.55
C ARG A 219 -6.42 -43.79 -2.79
#